data_AF-A0A914NM16-F1
#
_entry.id   AF-A0A914NM16-F1
#
_cell.length_a   1.000
_cell.length_b   1.000
_cell.length_c   1.000
_cell.angle_alpha   90.00
_cell.angle_beta   90.00
_cell.angle_gamma   90.00
#
_symmetry.space_group_name_H-M   'P 1'
#
loop_
_entity.id
_entity.type
_entity.pdbx_description
1 polymer ?
#
loop_
_entity_poly.entity_id
_entity_poly.type
_entity_poly.pdbx_seq_one_letter_code
_entity_poly.pdbx_strand_id
1 'polypeptide(L)'
;MTLFGYMTPLGVKNQIGVSIRHPLSVLEAYERIIRGGIYGVLQTEGEIWREHRRFVLHVFRDFGVGKNIMQERILTEISEMFKLLDLEINLSNEQQKLDKNNLIEIDIVKHLERAISSIINVLLVGFRFDEKVFF
;
A
#
# COMPACT_ATOMS: atom_id res chain seq x y z
N MET A 1 -0.16 -19.74 9.68
CA MET A 1 0.70 -18.88 8.84
C MET A 1 0.85 -19.55 7.48
N THR A 2 -0.18 -19.40 6.63
CA THR A 2 -0.22 -19.69 5.16
C THR A 2 -1.64 -19.35 4.70
N LEU A 3 -1.92 -18.07 4.46
CA LEU A 3 -3.19 -17.58 3.91
C LEU A 3 -2.86 -16.73 2.68
N PHE A 4 -2.30 -17.36 1.65
CA PHE A 4 -2.18 -16.78 0.31
C PHE A 4 -2.13 -17.94 -0.69
N GLY A 5 -3.30 -18.41 -1.11
CA GLY A 5 -3.39 -19.66 -1.87
C GLY A 5 -4.75 -19.97 -2.45
N TYR A 6 -5.50 -18.96 -2.92
CA TYR A 6 -6.65 -19.21 -3.80
C TYR A 6 -6.59 -18.24 -4.99
N MET A 7 -5.57 -18.42 -5.82
CA MET A 7 -5.73 -18.22 -7.26
C MET A 7 -5.88 -19.61 -7.86
N THR A 8 -7.10 -20.12 -7.95
CA THR A 8 -7.38 -21.21 -8.88
C THR A 8 -7.50 -20.60 -10.28
N PRO A 9 -6.57 -20.88 -11.21
CA PRO A 9 -6.93 -20.75 -12.61
C PRO A 9 -7.92 -21.87 -12.86
N LEU A 10 -9.01 -21.66 -13.59
CA LEU A 10 -9.65 -22.71 -14.38
C LEU A 10 -10.75 -22.10 -15.24
N GLY A 11 -10.46 -22.01 -16.54
CA GLY A 11 -11.51 -22.35 -17.48
C GLY A 11 -11.92 -23.81 -17.28
N VAL A 12 -13.20 -24.07 -17.57
CA VAL A 12 -13.80 -25.38 -17.84
C VAL A 12 -14.50 -26.07 -16.66
N LYS A 13 -15.83 -25.87 -16.69
CA LYS A 13 -16.95 -26.82 -16.46
C LYS A 13 -17.53 -27.01 -15.06
N ASN A 14 -18.78 -26.53 -14.94
CA ASN A 14 -19.95 -27.22 -14.39
C ASN A 14 -19.66 -28.45 -13.52
N GLN A 15 -19.75 -28.26 -12.21
CA GLN A 15 -20.32 -29.26 -11.31
C GLN A 15 -21.02 -28.53 -10.17
N ILE A 16 -22.34 -28.69 -10.16
CA ILE A 16 -23.24 -28.65 -9.00
C ILE A 16 -22.52 -29.12 -7.73
N GLY A 17 -22.00 -28.17 -6.96
CA GLY A 17 -21.49 -28.36 -5.61
C GLY A 17 -22.21 -27.35 -4.74
N VAL A 18 -23.06 -27.84 -3.84
CA VAL A 18 -23.70 -27.04 -2.81
C VAL A 18 -22.58 -26.33 -2.04
N SER A 19 -22.36 -25.05 -2.34
CA SER A 19 -21.55 -24.19 -1.48
C SER A 19 -22.35 -24.03 -0.20
N ILE A 20 -22.02 -24.84 0.80
CA ILE A 20 -22.47 -24.65 2.17
C ILE A 20 -21.94 -23.27 2.55
N ARG A 21 -22.79 -22.24 2.41
CA ARG A 21 -22.53 -20.90 2.91
C ARG A 21 -22.26 -21.04 4.40
N HIS A 22 -20.99 -21.01 4.78
CA HIS A 22 -20.63 -20.70 6.14
C HIS A 22 -21.23 -19.33 6.49
N PRO A 23 -21.65 -19.12 7.76
CA PRO A 23 -22.11 -17.81 8.21
C PRO A 23 -21.07 -16.77 7.81
N LEU A 24 -21.55 -15.65 7.24
CA LEU A 24 -20.74 -14.52 6.76
C LEU A 24 -19.44 -14.43 7.56
N SER A 25 -18.31 -14.66 6.89
CA SER A 25 -17.04 -14.54 7.59
C SER A 25 -16.97 -13.13 8.19
N VAL A 26 -16.34 -12.96 9.36
CA VAL A 26 -16.20 -11.65 10.01
C VAL A 26 -15.72 -10.58 9.01
N LEU A 27 -14.88 -10.99 8.06
CA LEU A 27 -14.41 -10.16 6.96
C LEU A 27 -15.53 -9.72 6.01
N GLU A 28 -16.42 -10.61 5.57
CA GLU A 28 -17.56 -10.24 4.70
C GLU A 28 -18.56 -9.32 5.40
N ALA A 29 -18.81 -9.56 6.69
CA ALA A 29 -19.64 -8.67 7.50
C ALA A 29 -19.00 -7.27 7.61
N TYR A 30 -17.69 -7.21 7.85
CA TYR A 30 -16.94 -5.94 7.90
C TYR A 30 -17.00 -5.18 6.58
N GLU A 31 -16.73 -5.84 5.44
CA GLU A 31 -16.74 -5.20 4.11
C GLU A 31 -18.13 -4.66 3.76
N ARG A 32 -19.20 -5.37 4.12
CA ARG A 32 -20.58 -4.88 3.93
C ARG A 32 -20.89 -3.64 4.75
N ILE A 33 -20.38 -3.56 5.98
CA ILE A 33 -20.61 -2.39 6.85
C ILE A 33 -19.80 -1.18 6.36
N ILE A 34 -18.52 -1.38 6.04
CA ILE A 34 -17.61 -0.28 5.70
C ILE A 34 -17.74 0.18 4.25
N ARG A 35 -17.92 -0.74 3.30
CA ARG A 35 -17.96 -0.46 1.86
C ARG A 35 -19.34 -0.58 1.23
N GLY A 36 -20.36 -0.99 2.00
CA GLY A 36 -21.72 -1.21 1.48
C GLY A 36 -21.87 -2.46 0.60
N GLY A 37 -20.86 -3.35 0.56
CA GLY A 37 -20.87 -4.56 -0.26
C GLY A 37 -19.48 -5.12 -0.53
N ILE A 38 -19.43 -6.20 -1.30
CA ILE A 38 -18.17 -6.84 -1.72
C ILE A 38 -17.71 -6.17 -3.03
N TYR A 39 -16.69 -5.33 -2.94
CA TYR A 39 -16.14 -4.54 -4.05
C TYR A 39 -14.62 -4.56 -4.06
N GLY A 40 -14.01 -4.07 -5.14
CA GLY A 40 -12.56 -3.96 -5.27
C GLY A 40 -11.89 -5.21 -5.81
N VAL A 41 -10.59 -5.11 -6.07
CA VAL A 41 -9.82 -6.16 -6.76
C VAL A 41 -9.44 -7.33 -5.85
N LEU A 42 -9.43 -7.15 -4.53
CA LEU A 42 -9.00 -8.20 -3.59
C LEU A 42 -10.16 -9.05 -3.09
N GLN A 43 -11.35 -8.47 -2.95
CA GLN A 43 -12.51 -9.11 -2.33
C GLN A 43 -13.52 -9.65 -3.34
N THR A 44 -13.46 -9.24 -4.61
CA THR A 44 -14.38 -9.73 -5.66
C THR A 44 -13.81 -10.94 -6.39
N GLU A 45 -14.69 -11.73 -7.00
CA GLU A 45 -14.34 -12.88 -7.84
C GLU A 45 -15.08 -12.82 -9.20
N GLY A 46 -14.73 -13.72 -10.11
CA GLY A 46 -15.42 -13.86 -11.40
C GLY A 46 -15.28 -12.64 -12.30
N GLU A 47 -16.37 -12.23 -12.94
CA GLU A 47 -16.36 -11.13 -13.94
C GLU A 47 -15.97 -9.79 -13.32
N ILE A 48 -16.53 -9.46 -12.15
CA ILE A 48 -16.29 -8.19 -11.47
C ILE A 48 -14.80 -8.02 -11.15
N TRP A 49 -14.17 -9.08 -10.63
CA TRP A 49 -12.73 -9.10 -10.38
C TRP A 49 -11.93 -8.88 -11.65
N ARG A 50 -12.30 -9.58 -12.73
CA ARG A 50 -11.61 -9.51 -14.01
C ARG A 50 -11.68 -8.10 -14.61
N GLU A 51 -12.85 -7.48 -14.57
CA GLU A 51 -13.08 -6.11 -15.05
C GLU A 51 -12.29 -5.10 -14.22
N HIS A 52 -12.42 -5.12 -12.88
CA HIS A 52 -11.69 -4.20 -12.00
C HIS A 52 -10.18 -4.35 -12.14
N ARG A 53 -9.65 -5.57 -12.18
CA ARG A 53 -8.21 -5.82 -12.35
C ARG A 53 -7.71 -5.27 -13.69
N ARG A 54 -8.44 -5.51 -14.78
CA ARG A 54 -8.08 -4.98 -16.10
C ARG A 54 -8.07 -3.45 -16.08
N PHE A 55 -9.10 -2.83 -15.52
CA PHE A 55 -9.21 -1.39 -15.39
C PHE A 55 -8.04 -0.79 -14.60
N VAL A 56 -7.77 -1.28 -13.38
CA VAL A 56 -6.67 -0.78 -12.53
C VAL A 56 -5.32 -0.91 -13.21
N LEU A 57 -5.02 -2.05 -13.84
CA LEU A 57 -3.74 -2.26 -14.53
C LEU A 57 -3.56 -1.32 -15.73
N HIS A 58 -4.63 -1.01 -16.47
CA HIS A 58 -4.57 -0.01 -17.53
C HIS A 58 -4.31 1.39 -16.97
N VAL A 59 -5.09 1.82 -15.97
CA VAL A 59 -4.92 3.13 -15.34
C VAL A 59 -3.51 3.31 -14.77
N PHE A 60 -2.97 2.28 -14.09
CA PHE A 60 -1.62 2.35 -13.53
C PHE A 60 -0.54 2.49 -14.62
N ARG A 61 -0.70 1.79 -15.75
CA ARG A 61 0.21 1.96 -16.90
C ARG A 61 0.11 3.35 -17.51
N ASP A 62 -1.09 3.92 -17.57
CA ASP A 62 -1.31 5.27 -18.07
C ASP A 62 -0.67 6.30 -17.15
N PHE A 63 -0.78 6.12 -15.83
CA PHE A 63 -0.13 6.94 -14.81
C PHE A 63 1.38 6.72 -14.68
N GLY A 64 1.94 5.78 -15.45
CA GLY A 64 3.38 5.65 -15.63
C GLY A 64 4.03 4.48 -14.91
N VAL A 65 3.26 3.61 -14.26
CA VAL A 65 3.78 2.34 -13.73
C VAL A 65 4.35 1.51 -14.88
N GLY A 66 5.60 1.07 -14.71
CA GLY A 66 6.37 0.37 -15.75
C GLY A 66 7.02 1.28 -16.80
N LYS A 67 6.91 2.62 -16.66
CA LYS A 67 7.63 3.62 -17.46
C LYS A 67 8.70 4.32 -16.60
N ASN A 68 9.62 5.04 -17.24
CA ASN A 68 10.71 5.76 -16.56
C ASN A 68 10.21 6.76 -15.51
N ILE A 69 9.06 7.40 -15.74
CA ILE A 69 8.46 8.35 -14.80
C ILE A 69 8.18 7.73 -13.41
N MET A 70 7.87 6.42 -13.34
CA MET A 70 7.70 5.74 -12.05
C MET A 70 9.02 5.61 -11.31
N GLN A 71 10.10 5.28 -12.02
CA GLN A 71 11.43 5.22 -11.43
C GLN A 71 11.88 6.60 -10.93
N GLU A 72 11.65 7.65 -11.71
CA GLU A 72 11.96 9.04 -11.32
C GLU A 72 11.21 9.44 -10.04
N ARG A 73 9.93 9.07 -9.93
CA ARG A 73 9.14 9.28 -8.70
C ARG A 73 9.74 8.53 -7.51
N ILE A 74 10.09 7.26 -7.66
CA ILE A 74 10.72 6.46 -6.60
C ILE A 74 12.04 7.11 -6.16
N LEU A 75 12.90 7.48 -7.11
CA LEU A 75 14.20 8.10 -6.81
C LEU A 75 14.04 9.46 -6.12
N THR A 76 13.03 10.24 -6.52
CA THR A 76 12.71 11.51 -5.86
C THR A 76 12.33 11.28 -4.40
N GLU A 77 11.48 10.29 -4.12
CA GLU A 77 11.03 10.00 -2.75
C GLU A 77 12.16 9.42 -1.88
N ILE A 78 13.03 8.59 -2.46
CA ILE A 78 14.23 8.11 -1.76
C ILE A 78 15.20 9.26 -1.47
N SER A 79 15.39 10.18 -2.40
CA SER A 79 16.24 11.35 -2.17
C SER A 79 15.71 12.23 -1.04
N GLU A 80 14.39 12.45 -0.98
CA GLU A 80 13.79 13.18 0.14
C GLU A 80 13.90 12.40 1.46
N MET A 81 13.73 11.08 1.43
CA MET A 81 13.93 10.22 2.60
C MET A 81 15.33 10.38 3.20
N PHE A 82 16.38 10.40 2.37
CA PHE A 82 17.75 10.61 2.85
C PHE A 82 17.96 12.00 3.45
N LYS A 83 17.41 13.05 2.85
CA LYS A 83 17.49 14.41 3.42
C LYS A 83 16.84 14.50 4.80
N LEU A 84 15.71 13.82 4.98
CA LEU A 84 14.99 13.76 6.26
C LEU A 84 15.78 12.98 7.31
N LEU A 85 16.38 11.86 6.93
CA LEU A 85 17.27 11.09 7.80
C LEU A 85 18.48 11.91 8.23
N ASP A 86 19.14 12.60 7.30
CA ASP A 86 20.28 13.48 7.61
C ASP A 86 19.87 14.60 8.59
N LEU A 87 18.68 15.19 8.41
CA LEU A 87 18.14 16.20 9.33
C LEU A 87 17.91 15.61 10.73
N GLU A 88 17.27 14.44 10.81
CA GLU A 88 17.00 13.78 12.09
C GLU A 88 18.30 13.40 12.81
N ILE A 89 19.27 12.82 12.10
CA ILE A 89 20.61 12.50 12.64
C ILE A 89 21.26 13.75 13.23
N ASN A 90 21.23 14.88 12.51
CA ASN A 90 21.84 16.12 12.98
C ASN A 90 21.16 16.66 14.24
N LEU A 91 19.82 16.65 14.28
CA LEU A 91 19.06 17.09 15.46
C LEU A 91 19.33 16.19 16.67
N SER A 92 19.37 14.87 16.46
CA SER A 92 19.68 13.92 17.52
C SER A 92 21.11 14.06 18.03
N ASN A 93 22.08 14.31 17.15
CA ASN A 93 23.47 14.58 17.53
C ASN A 93 23.59 15.87 18.37
N GLU A 94 22.81 16.91 18.05
CA GLU A 94 22.76 18.12 18.87
C GLU A 94 22.19 17.80 20.25
N GLN A 95 21.09 17.06 20.34
CA GLN A 95 20.48 16.69 21.63
C GLN A 95 21.39 15.83 22.51
N GLN A 96 22.16 14.91 21.92
CA GLN A 96 23.12 14.09 22.65
C GLN A 96 24.30 14.89 23.24
N LYS A 97 24.61 16.08 22.68
CA LYS A 97 25.58 16.99 23.32
C LYS A 97 25.06 17.53 24.66
N LEU A 98 23.74 17.67 24.82
CA LEU A 98 23.12 18.11 26.07
C LEU A 98 22.95 16.94 27.06
N ASP A 99 22.69 15.72 26.57
CA ASP A 99 22.57 14.51 27.38
C ASP A 99 23.39 13.36 26.80
N LYS A 100 24.57 13.13 27.38
CA LYS A 100 25.54 12.11 26.93
C LYS A 100 25.05 10.67 27.13
N ASN A 101 24.00 10.45 27.92
CA ASN A 101 23.47 9.11 28.17
C ASN A 101 22.27 8.78 27.27
N ASN A 102 21.77 9.76 26.49
CA ASN A 102 20.63 9.52 25.62
C ASN A 102 21.08 8.76 24.36
N LEU A 103 20.48 7.59 24.13
CA LEU A 103 20.68 6.82 22.92
C LEU A 103 19.86 7.46 21.80
N ILE A 104 20.50 7.71 20.67
CA ILE A 104 19.82 8.20 19.47
C ILE A 104 19.21 6.99 18.77
N GLU A 105 17.88 6.93 18.76
CA GLU A 105 17.13 5.93 17.99
C GLU A 105 16.51 6.60 16.78
N ILE A 106 16.84 6.08 15.59
CA ILE A 106 16.28 6.56 14.32
C ILE A 106 15.43 5.44 13.75
N ASP A 107 14.14 5.72 13.57
CA ASP A 107 13.20 4.77 12.99
C ASP A 107 13.19 4.86 11.47
N ILE A 108 13.96 3.98 10.83
CA ILE A 108 14.05 3.90 9.37
C ILE A 108 12.70 3.45 8.77
N VAL A 109 11.91 2.65 9.48
CA VAL A 109 10.64 2.12 8.97
C VAL A 109 9.65 3.26 8.75
N LYS A 110 9.57 4.20 9.70
CA LYS A 110 8.74 5.41 9.58
C LYS A 110 9.07 6.21 8.30
N HIS A 111 10.35 6.39 8.00
CA HIS A 111 10.78 7.10 6.79
C HIS A 111 10.42 6.35 5.51
N LEU A 112 10.57 5.03 5.52
CA LEU A 112 10.21 4.18 4.40
C LEU A 112 8.69 4.17 4.15
N GLU A 113 7.88 4.03 5.19
CA GLU A 113 6.41 4.05 5.09
C GLU A 113 5.91 5.36 4.51
N ARG A 114 6.50 6.49 4.92
CA ARG A 114 6.19 7.79 4.34
C ARG A 114 6.54 7.86 2.86
N ALA A 115 7.71 7.37 2.47
CA ALA A 115 8.13 7.35 1.07
C ALA A 115 7.18 6.50 0.21
N ILE A 116 6.88 5.26 0.65
CA ILE A 116 5.95 4.36 -0.04
C ILE A 116 4.56 4.99 -0.17
N SER A 117 4.05 5.56 0.92
CA SER A 117 2.75 6.24 0.95
C SER A 117 2.71 7.42 0.00
N SER A 118 3.77 8.21 -0.08
CA SER A 118 3.86 9.34 -1.00
C SER A 118 3.88 8.88 -2.46
N ILE A 119 4.66 7.84 -2.80
CA ILE A 119 4.71 7.29 -4.16
C ILE A 119 3.30 6.90 -4.65
N ILE A 120 2.56 6.13 -3.86
CA ILE A 120 1.21 5.70 -4.25
C ILE A 120 0.21 6.86 -4.24
N ASN A 121 0.33 7.82 -3.32
CA ASN A 121 -0.57 8.97 -3.24
C ASN A 121 -0.40 9.92 -4.43
N VAL A 122 0.84 10.15 -4.90
CA VAL A 122 1.06 10.94 -6.12
C VAL A 122 0.53 10.19 -7.35
N LEU A 123 0.56 8.86 -7.37
CA LEU A 123 -0.03 8.09 -8.46
C LEU A 123 -1.56 8.17 -8.48
N LEU A 124 -2.22 8.09 -7.32
CA LEU A 124 -3.68 7.98 -7.24
C LEU A 124 -4.39 9.33 -7.12
N VAL A 125 -3.81 10.26 -6.36
CA VAL A 125 -4.45 11.52 -5.94
C VAL A 125 -3.68 12.74 -6.46
N GLY A 126 -2.39 12.59 -6.78
CA GLY A 126 -1.56 13.65 -7.34
C GLY A 126 -0.84 14.53 -6.29
N PHE A 127 -0.88 14.16 -5.01
CA PHE A 127 -0.22 14.92 -3.93
C PHE A 127 0.72 14.03 -3.11
N ARG A 128 1.76 14.64 -2.54
CA ARG A 128 2.74 13.99 -1.65
C ARG A 128 2.35 14.23 -0.19
N PHE A 129 2.83 13.39 0.73
CA PHE A 129 2.68 13.65 2.16
C PHE A 129 3.79 14.58 2.66
N ASP A 130 3.38 15.74 3.18
CA ASP A 130 4.28 16.72 3.78
C ASP A 130 4.73 16.29 5.19
N GLU A 131 5.86 16.84 5.63
CA GLU A 131 6.50 16.57 6.93
C GLU A 131 5.59 16.86 8.14
N LYS A 132 4.53 17.64 7.95
CA LYS A 132 3.68 18.15 9.04
C LYS A 132 2.49 17.25 9.38
N VAL A 133 2.29 16.17 8.64
CA VAL A 133 1.15 15.26 8.87
C VAL A 133 1.66 14.02 9.60
N PHE A 134 1.76 14.13 10.93
CA PHE A 134 1.92 12.99 11.81
C PHE A 134 0.53 12.34 11.98
N PHE A 135 0.41 11.07 11.58
CA PHE A 135 -0.66 10.19 12.05
C PHE A 135 -0.11 9.30 13.16
#